data_AF-A0AAW2FGG2-F1
#
_entry.id   AF-A0AAW2FGG2-F1
#
_cell.length_a   1.000
_cell.length_b   1.000
_cell.length_c   1.000
_cell.angle_alpha   90.00
_cell.angle_beta   90.00
_cell.angle_gamma   90.00
#
_symmetry.space_group_name_H-M   'P 1'
#
loop_
_entity.id
_entity.type
_entity.pdbx_description
1 polymer ?
#
loop_
_entity_poly.entity_id
_entity_poly.type
_entity_poly.pdbx_seq_one_letter_code
_entity_poly.pdbx_strand_id
1 'polypeptide(L)'
;MNILPKKRWHVRTKENIARVRKDEAKAAEEEKIRQIRIQKAETEARVDLLRHRARVKYDGRGETENTSEKLEHVNFFADLEDGKIDYNKPNVEHEKEKKEEKEKYEKQIGYLTYLGQDTNEATGKKNWYEELPKRLTDTEKDVELEIKKKVLDDPMSDIKKYLKIMHCKSTKDHVEVKTESVKRKRCDSDSSHSNHEEHSMYKKHKDKKHKKKHRHSVKEEVSSKINIEKLRAERLLREQSEKLKTEALLAKVRGEPLPVVKPEPPKPAIKQKYNSQFCPEIARQNAERTPKYSRYKTSF
;
A
#
# COMPACT_ATOMS: atom_id res chain seq x y z
N MET A 1 -40.81 36.43 -14.37
CA MET A 1 -39.56 36.48 -13.57
C MET A 1 -39.79 35.78 -12.24
N ASN A 2 -38.97 34.78 -11.87
CA ASN A 2 -39.09 34.14 -10.55
C ASN A 2 -38.29 34.95 -9.51
N ILE A 3 -39.00 35.59 -8.58
CA ILE A 3 -38.41 36.42 -7.52
C ILE A 3 -38.14 35.64 -6.22
N LEU A 4 -38.65 34.41 -6.13
CA LEU A 4 -38.59 33.59 -4.91
C LEU A 4 -37.15 33.25 -4.46
N PRO A 5 -36.19 32.94 -5.36
CA PRO A 5 -34.79 32.72 -4.99
C PRO A 5 -34.11 33.91 -4.32
N LYS A 6 -34.64 35.13 -4.51
CA LYS A 6 -34.08 36.36 -3.93
C LYS A 6 -34.67 36.68 -2.55
N LYS A 7 -35.63 35.88 -2.06
CA LYS A 7 -36.29 36.10 -0.76
C LYS A 7 -35.61 35.28 0.31
N ARG A 8 -35.26 35.92 1.44
CA ARG A 8 -34.56 35.29 2.58
C ARG A 8 -35.40 34.22 3.29
N TRP A 9 -36.72 34.23 3.16
CA TRP A 9 -37.63 33.23 3.73
C TRP A 9 -37.84 32.02 2.83
N HIS A 10 -37.27 31.99 1.61
CA HIS A 10 -37.52 30.90 0.69
C HIS A 10 -36.87 29.60 1.19
N VAL A 11 -37.71 28.61 1.53
CA VAL A 11 -37.33 27.32 2.13
C VAL A 11 -36.30 26.55 1.30
N ARG A 12 -36.34 26.67 -0.04
CA ARG A 12 -35.45 25.92 -0.96
C ARG A 12 -34.08 26.57 -1.16
N THR A 13 -33.82 27.73 -0.56
CA THR A 13 -32.49 28.34 -0.63
C THR A 13 -31.49 27.50 0.16
N LYS A 14 -30.25 27.43 -0.33
CA LYS A 14 -29.19 26.61 0.28
C LYS A 14 -28.97 26.97 1.76
N GLU A 15 -29.04 28.26 2.09
CA GLU A 15 -28.89 28.78 3.45
C GLU A 15 -30.00 28.29 4.41
N ASN A 16 -31.26 28.33 3.97
CA ASN A 16 -32.37 27.90 4.82
C ASN A 16 -32.38 26.38 5.00
N ILE A 17 -32.09 25.62 3.96
CA ILE A 17 -31.94 24.16 4.07
C ILE A 17 -30.79 23.82 5.04
N ALA A 18 -29.67 24.55 4.99
CA ALA A 18 -28.57 24.34 5.92
C ALA A 18 -28.95 24.68 7.37
N ARG A 19 -29.74 25.74 7.60
CA ARG A 19 -30.26 26.07 8.93
C ARG A 19 -31.17 24.97 9.47
N VAL A 20 -32.12 24.50 8.66
CA VAL A 20 -33.00 23.37 9.03
C VAL A 20 -32.19 22.13 9.37
N ARG A 21 -31.20 21.75 8.55
CA ARG A 21 -30.33 20.61 8.87
C ARG A 21 -29.56 20.76 10.17
N LYS A 22 -29.10 21.98 10.49
CA LYS A 22 -28.38 22.26 11.73
C LYS A 22 -29.31 22.10 12.94
N ASP A 23 -30.53 22.61 12.83
CA ASP A 23 -31.54 22.53 13.89
C ASP A 23 -32.00 21.07 14.08
N GLU A 24 -32.23 20.33 12.99
CA GLU A 24 -32.54 18.89 13.00
C GLU A 24 -31.39 18.07 13.62
N ALA A 25 -30.14 18.35 13.24
CA ALA A 25 -28.97 17.67 13.80
C ALA A 25 -28.84 17.94 15.30
N LYS A 26 -29.02 19.19 15.73
CA LYS A 26 -28.99 19.56 17.15
C LYS A 26 -30.10 18.86 17.94
N ALA A 27 -31.32 18.84 17.41
CA ALA A 27 -32.43 18.13 18.04
C ALA A 27 -32.14 16.63 18.17
N ALA A 28 -31.60 16.01 17.13
CA ALA A 28 -31.23 14.60 17.14
C ALA A 28 -30.09 14.29 18.14
N GLU A 29 -29.11 15.19 18.30
CA GLU A 29 -28.06 15.06 19.32
C GLU A 29 -28.63 15.16 20.74
N GLU A 30 -29.50 16.13 21.01
CA GLU A 30 -30.15 16.30 22.32
C GLU A 30 -31.04 15.11 22.70
N GLU A 31 -31.74 14.50 21.74
CA GLU A 31 -32.51 13.28 21.96
C GLU A 31 -31.61 12.08 22.28
N LYS A 32 -30.50 11.92 21.55
CA LYS A 32 -29.52 10.86 21.85
C LYS A 32 -28.94 11.01 23.25
N ILE A 33 -28.57 12.23 23.64
CA ILE A 33 -28.05 12.50 24.99
C ILE A 33 -29.09 12.13 26.05
N ARG A 34 -30.37 12.49 25.83
CA ARG A 34 -31.47 12.09 26.73
C ARG A 34 -31.64 10.58 26.80
N GLN A 35 -31.63 9.87 25.68
CA GLN A 35 -31.72 8.42 25.64
C GLN A 35 -30.56 7.75 26.36
N ILE A 36 -29.33 8.22 26.14
CA ILE A 36 -28.15 7.71 26.84
C ILE A 36 -28.28 7.90 28.35
N ARG A 37 -28.76 9.06 28.80
CA ARG A 37 -29.00 9.32 30.22
C ARG A 37 -30.05 8.38 30.81
N ILE A 38 -31.16 8.15 30.10
CA ILE A 38 -32.21 7.21 30.51
C ILE A 38 -31.65 5.79 30.60
N GLN A 39 -30.95 5.33 29.57
CA GLN A 39 -30.33 4.00 29.55
C GLN A 39 -29.33 3.82 30.68
N LYS A 40 -28.49 4.83 30.94
CA LYS A 40 -27.54 4.81 32.04
C LYS A 40 -28.26 4.67 33.39
N ALA A 41 -29.28 5.49 33.64
CA ALA A 41 -30.09 5.41 34.86
C ALA A 41 -30.79 4.05 35.01
N GLU A 42 -31.29 3.47 33.91
CA GLU A 42 -31.90 2.13 33.92
C GLU A 42 -30.86 1.05 34.27
N THR A 43 -29.67 1.12 33.68
CA THR A 43 -28.59 0.18 33.97
C THR A 43 -28.11 0.28 35.41
N GLU A 44 -27.96 1.50 35.93
CA GLU A 44 -27.56 1.77 37.32
C GLU A 44 -28.62 1.24 38.29
N ALA A 45 -29.90 1.56 38.07
CA ALA A 45 -31.00 1.06 38.89
C ALA A 45 -31.09 -0.48 38.89
N ARG A 46 -30.88 -1.11 37.73
CA ARG A 46 -30.83 -2.58 37.63
C ARG A 46 -29.66 -3.16 38.41
N VAL A 47 -28.47 -2.57 38.29
CA VAL A 47 -27.27 -3.00 39.01
C VAL A 47 -27.46 -2.83 40.51
N ASP A 48 -28.03 -1.72 40.96
CA ASP A 48 -28.27 -1.44 42.38
C ASP A 48 -29.29 -2.41 42.98
N LEU A 49 -30.35 -2.75 42.24
CA LEU A 49 -31.29 -3.79 42.66
C LEU A 49 -30.61 -5.16 42.80
N LEU A 50 -29.73 -5.52 41.86
CA LEU A 50 -28.96 -6.77 41.94
C LEU A 50 -27.97 -6.76 43.11
N ARG A 51 -27.29 -5.63 43.35
CA ARG A 51 -26.39 -5.43 44.49
C ARG A 51 -27.13 -5.54 45.81
N HIS A 52 -28.29 -4.89 45.94
CA HIS A 52 -29.14 -4.99 47.11
C HIS A 52 -29.55 -6.45 47.37
N ARG A 53 -30.02 -7.15 46.32
CA ARG A 53 -30.38 -8.58 46.41
C ARG A 53 -29.20 -9.46 46.81
N ALA A 54 -28.01 -9.19 46.29
CA ALA A 54 -26.79 -9.94 46.63
C ALA A 54 -26.40 -9.73 48.10
N ARG A 55 -26.44 -8.48 48.58
CA ARG A 55 -26.18 -8.14 49.99
C ARG A 55 -27.14 -8.85 50.95
N VAL A 56 -28.44 -8.84 50.64
CA VAL A 56 -29.45 -9.54 51.43
C VAL A 56 -29.20 -11.06 51.49
N LYS A 57 -28.71 -11.66 50.39
CA LYS A 57 -28.49 -13.11 50.32
C LYS A 57 -27.19 -13.60 50.95
N TYR A 58 -26.09 -12.89 50.74
CA TYR A 58 -24.75 -13.37 51.08
C TYR A 58 -24.13 -12.68 52.29
N ASP A 59 -24.42 -11.39 52.49
CA ASP A 59 -23.76 -10.58 53.53
C ASP A 59 -24.54 -10.58 54.86
N GLY A 60 -25.81 -10.98 54.86
CA GLY A 60 -26.68 -10.94 56.05
C GLY A 60 -26.97 -9.53 56.59
N ARG A 61 -26.31 -8.50 56.04
CA ARG A 61 -26.46 -7.08 56.36
C ARG A 61 -27.64 -6.49 55.57
N GLY A 62 -28.84 -6.94 55.90
CA GLY A 62 -30.08 -6.30 55.45
C GLY A 62 -30.32 -5.04 56.28
N GLU A 63 -30.19 -3.87 55.67
CA GLU A 63 -30.50 -2.56 56.27
C GLU A 63 -29.79 -2.26 57.60
N THR A 64 -28.51 -1.91 57.53
CA THR A 64 -27.86 -1.21 58.65
C THR A 64 -27.84 0.28 58.35
N GLU A 65 -28.68 1.01 59.07
CA GLU A 65 -28.56 2.45 59.25
C GLU A 65 -27.13 2.81 59.70
N ASN A 66 -26.62 3.90 59.15
CA ASN A 66 -25.27 4.39 59.33
C ASN A 66 -25.06 4.91 60.76
N THR A 67 -24.75 4.03 61.70
CA THR A 67 -24.27 4.42 63.02
C THR A 67 -22.83 3.96 63.23
N SER A 68 -21.97 4.98 63.36
CA SER A 68 -20.80 5.01 64.26
C SER A 68 -19.79 3.86 64.17
N GLU A 69 -18.80 4.06 63.29
CA GLU A 69 -17.37 4.21 63.58
C GLU A 69 -16.62 3.92 62.28
N LYS A 70 -16.32 4.99 61.54
CA LYS A 70 -15.67 4.90 60.23
C LYS A 70 -14.20 4.53 60.46
N LEU A 71 -13.91 3.23 60.48
CA LEU A 71 -12.63 2.77 59.94
C LEU A 71 -12.62 3.25 58.49
N GLU A 72 -11.81 4.26 58.19
CA GLU A 72 -11.71 4.84 56.86
C GLU A 72 -11.31 3.72 55.89
N HIS A 73 -12.27 3.27 55.08
CA HIS A 73 -11.96 2.41 53.96
C HIS A 73 -11.05 3.20 53.04
N VAL A 74 -9.89 2.65 52.69
CA VAL A 74 -8.96 3.28 51.74
C VAL A 74 -9.66 3.33 50.38
N ASN A 75 -10.32 4.45 50.11
CA ASN A 75 -10.97 4.73 48.84
C ASN A 75 -9.87 5.02 47.81
N PHE A 76 -9.42 3.98 47.11
CA PHE A 76 -8.50 4.11 45.97
C PHE A 76 -9.00 5.08 44.89
N PHE A 77 -10.30 5.41 44.89
CA PHE A 77 -10.96 6.31 43.96
C PHE A 77 -11.37 7.67 44.57
N ALA A 78 -10.96 7.99 45.80
CA ALA A 78 -11.29 9.28 46.43
C ALA A 78 -10.81 10.47 45.60
N ASP A 79 -9.56 10.44 45.13
CA ASP A 79 -9.00 11.49 44.27
C ASP A 79 -9.73 11.64 42.92
N LEU A 80 -10.44 10.60 42.49
CA LEU A 80 -11.20 10.57 41.26
C LEU A 80 -12.62 11.13 41.45
N GLU A 81 -13.27 10.85 42.59
CA GLU A 81 -14.56 11.44 42.96
C GLU A 81 -14.43 12.92 43.36
N ASP A 82 -13.33 13.28 44.03
CA ASP A 82 -12.97 14.66 44.39
C ASP A 82 -12.56 15.50 43.16
N GLY A 83 -12.52 14.91 41.97
CA GLY A 83 -12.22 15.60 40.71
C GLY A 83 -10.77 16.09 40.59
N LYS A 84 -9.85 15.58 41.42
CA LYS A 84 -8.41 15.84 41.29
C LYS A 84 -7.82 15.19 40.03
N ILE A 85 -8.42 14.11 39.58
CA ILE A 85 -8.04 13.41 38.35
C ILE A 85 -9.18 13.55 37.35
N ASP A 86 -8.98 14.43 36.37
CA ASP A 86 -9.94 14.69 35.29
C ASP A 86 -9.98 13.51 34.30
N TYR A 87 -10.95 12.61 34.44
CA TYR A 87 -11.22 11.55 33.43
C TYR A 87 -11.59 12.10 32.05
N ASN A 88 -12.09 13.33 32.01
CA ASN A 88 -12.48 14.01 30.78
C ASN A 88 -11.31 14.76 30.12
N LYS A 89 -10.13 14.79 30.76
CA LYS A 89 -8.94 15.35 30.14
C LYS A 89 -8.47 14.34 29.09
N PRO A 90 -8.62 14.63 27.79
CA PRO A 90 -8.13 13.73 26.76
C PRO A 90 -6.62 13.58 26.96
N ASN A 91 -6.12 12.36 26.76
CA ASN A 91 -4.69 12.12 26.82
C ASN A 91 -4.01 13.07 25.83
N VAL A 92 -3.19 13.98 26.34
CA VAL A 92 -2.50 15.01 25.56
C VAL A 92 -1.67 14.37 24.44
N GLU A 93 -1.08 13.21 24.72
CA GLU A 93 -0.32 12.44 23.73
C GLU A 93 -1.22 11.89 22.62
N HIS A 94 -2.43 11.47 22.93
CA HIS A 94 -3.39 10.95 21.95
C HIS A 94 -3.98 12.06 21.05
N GLU A 95 -4.14 13.28 21.57
CA GLU A 95 -4.55 14.43 20.73
C GLU A 95 -3.43 14.85 19.78
N LYS A 96 -2.18 14.85 20.25
CA LYS A 96 -1.00 15.08 19.42
C LYS A 96 -0.89 14.02 18.33
N GLU A 97 -1.01 12.74 18.68
CA GLU A 97 -0.96 11.62 17.74
C GLU A 97 -2.04 11.77 16.65
N LYS A 98 -3.29 12.05 17.03
CA LYS A 98 -4.38 12.33 16.07
C LYS A 98 -4.10 13.53 15.18
N LYS A 99 -3.46 14.57 15.71
CA LYS A 99 -3.08 15.75 14.92
C LYS A 99 -1.98 15.41 13.93
N GLU A 100 -0.97 14.66 14.35
CA GLU A 100 0.10 14.18 13.47
C GLU A 100 -0.42 13.24 12.40
N GLU A 101 -1.35 12.33 12.71
CA GLU A 101 -2.00 11.46 11.74
C GLU A 101 -2.77 12.25 10.69
N LYS A 102 -3.52 13.29 11.11
CA LYS A 102 -4.20 14.20 10.19
C LYS A 102 -3.20 14.94 9.32
N GLU A 103 -2.14 15.50 9.90
CA GLU A 103 -1.09 16.19 9.13
C GLU A 103 -0.36 15.26 8.18
N LYS A 104 -0.07 14.01 8.57
CA LYS A 104 0.52 12.98 7.71
C LYS A 104 -0.42 12.64 6.54
N TYR A 105 -1.71 12.47 6.81
CA TYR A 105 -2.73 12.22 5.81
C TYR A 105 -2.91 13.41 4.85
N GLU A 106 -2.97 14.63 5.39
CA GLU A 106 -3.07 15.87 4.62
C GLU A 106 -1.81 16.11 3.79
N LYS A 107 -0.61 15.81 4.32
CA LYS A 107 0.66 15.80 3.57
C LYS A 107 0.63 14.76 2.46
N GLN A 108 0.16 13.55 2.75
CA GLN A 108 0.10 12.45 1.79
C GLN A 108 -0.90 12.72 0.65
N ILE A 109 -1.99 13.43 0.92
CA ILE A 109 -2.96 13.87 -0.08
C ILE A 109 -2.54 15.16 -0.79
N GLY A 110 -1.58 15.91 -0.22
CA GLY A 110 -1.15 17.20 -0.73
C GLY A 110 -2.10 18.36 -0.37
N TYR A 111 -2.95 18.18 0.66
CA TYR A 111 -3.72 19.27 1.25
C TYR A 111 -2.84 20.18 2.12
N LEU A 112 -1.87 19.59 2.82
CA LEU A 112 -0.90 20.31 3.65
C LEU A 112 0.50 20.14 3.08
N THR A 113 0.95 21.13 2.30
CA THR A 113 2.33 21.22 1.79
C THR A 113 3.07 22.34 2.51
N TYR A 114 4.13 22.02 3.24
CA TYR A 114 4.94 23.06 3.85
C TYR A 114 5.90 23.61 2.79
N LEU A 115 5.87 24.93 2.63
CA LEU A 115 6.78 25.66 1.77
C LEU A 115 8.22 25.35 2.18
N GLY A 116 9.02 24.82 1.25
CA GLY A 116 10.43 24.49 1.51
C GLY A 116 10.74 23.02 1.83
N GLN A 117 9.75 22.12 1.91
CA GLN A 117 10.01 20.68 2.16
C GLN A 117 10.74 19.97 1.02
N ASP A 118 10.46 20.38 -0.22
CA ASP A 118 11.08 19.80 -1.42
C ASP A 118 12.28 20.60 -1.92
N THR A 119 12.79 21.58 -1.15
CA THR A 119 14.00 22.29 -1.58
C THR A 119 15.21 21.36 -1.51
N ASN A 120 16.11 21.56 -2.46
CA ASN A 120 17.33 20.78 -2.60
C ASN A 120 18.26 20.93 -1.39
N GLU A 121 18.17 22.06 -0.69
CA GLU A 121 18.87 22.33 0.58
C GLU A 121 18.34 21.45 1.72
N ALA A 122 17.02 21.28 1.84
CA ALA A 122 16.40 20.46 2.89
C ALA A 122 16.56 18.95 2.64
N THR A 123 16.56 18.55 1.36
CA THR A 123 16.70 17.14 0.96
C THR A 123 18.17 16.71 0.79
N GLY A 124 19.11 17.65 0.84
CA GLY A 124 20.54 17.42 0.59
C GLY A 124 20.85 16.97 -0.85
N LYS A 125 19.88 17.07 -1.76
CA LYS A 125 20.03 16.68 -3.16
C LYS A 125 20.72 17.81 -3.91
N LYS A 126 21.91 17.57 -4.43
CA LYS A 126 22.57 18.52 -5.32
C LYS A 126 21.93 18.49 -6.70
N ASN A 127 21.72 19.66 -7.27
CA ASN A 127 21.28 19.75 -8.65
C ASN A 127 22.38 19.35 -9.62
N TRP A 128 22.00 18.89 -10.81
CA TRP A 128 22.93 18.55 -11.90
C TRP A 128 23.84 19.72 -12.33
N TYR A 129 23.46 20.95 -12.01
CA TYR A 129 24.25 22.16 -12.27
C TYR A 129 25.15 22.58 -11.08
N GLU A 130 24.94 22.03 -9.89
CA GLU A 130 25.79 22.26 -8.71
C GLU A 130 27.01 21.34 -8.70
N GLU A 131 26.90 20.17 -9.34
CA GLU A 131 28.01 19.23 -9.49
C GLU A 131 28.46 19.16 -10.95
N LEU A 132 29.73 19.50 -11.20
CA LEU A 132 30.29 19.39 -12.54
C LEU A 132 30.36 17.91 -12.95
N PRO A 133 29.99 17.56 -14.20
CA PRO A 133 30.16 16.20 -14.70
C PRO A 133 31.64 15.82 -14.59
N LYS A 134 31.92 14.67 -13.97
CA LYS A 134 33.29 14.15 -13.86
C LYS A 134 33.88 14.01 -15.26
N ARG A 135 34.86 14.85 -15.58
CA ARG A 135 35.58 14.74 -16.86
C ARG A 135 36.61 13.63 -16.73
N LEU A 136 36.87 12.93 -17.83
CA LEU A 136 37.87 11.85 -17.89
C LEU A 136 39.28 12.30 -17.49
N THR A 137 39.53 13.60 -17.40
CA THR A 137 40.79 14.22 -16.97
C THR A 137 40.92 14.40 -15.45
N ASP A 138 39.84 14.19 -14.70
CA ASP A 138 39.77 14.50 -13.26
C ASP A 138 40.01 13.26 -12.39
N THR A 139 40.13 12.07 -12.98
CA THR A 139 40.72 10.92 -12.32
C THR A 139 42.22 11.17 -12.23
N GLU A 140 42.69 11.38 -11.00
CA GLU A 140 44.07 11.30 -10.50
C GLU A 140 45.11 10.91 -11.56
N LYS A 141 46.09 11.78 -11.74
CA LYS A 141 47.12 11.79 -12.80
C LYS A 141 47.98 10.51 -12.93
N ASP A 142 47.73 9.48 -12.13
CA ASP A 142 48.53 8.26 -12.02
C ASP A 142 47.72 6.94 -12.18
N VAL A 143 46.49 6.97 -12.72
CA VAL A 143 45.78 5.74 -13.10
C VAL A 143 45.99 5.48 -14.59
N GLU A 144 46.91 4.57 -14.93
CA GLU A 144 47.11 4.13 -16.31
C GLU A 144 45.79 3.62 -16.89
N LEU A 145 45.22 4.36 -17.84
CA LEU A 145 44.08 3.89 -18.61
C LEU A 145 44.54 2.74 -19.51
N GLU A 146 43.67 1.73 -19.66
CA GLU A 146 43.86 0.59 -20.56
C GLU A 146 44.98 -0.40 -20.19
N ILE A 147 45.24 -0.64 -18.90
CA ILE A 147 46.15 -1.70 -18.40
C ILE A 147 45.91 -3.03 -19.13
N LYS A 148 44.65 -3.37 -19.38
CA LYS A 148 44.27 -4.61 -20.08
C LYS A 148 44.72 -4.64 -21.54
N LYS A 149 44.68 -3.52 -22.27
CA LYS A 149 45.19 -3.45 -23.65
C LYS A 149 46.71 -3.52 -23.65
N LYS A 150 47.37 -2.76 -22.77
CA LYS A 150 48.84 -2.80 -22.62
C LYS A 150 49.36 -4.21 -22.33
N VAL A 151 48.66 -4.98 -21.50
CA VAL A 151 49.01 -6.37 -21.19
C VAL A 151 48.74 -7.32 -22.36
N LEU A 152 47.70 -7.06 -23.17
CA LEU A 152 47.39 -7.85 -24.36
C LEU A 152 48.37 -7.60 -25.51
N ASP A 153 48.78 -6.34 -25.68
CA ASP A 153 49.67 -5.90 -26.76
C ASP A 153 51.17 -6.04 -26.38
N ASP A 154 51.47 -6.63 -25.22
CA ASP A 154 52.86 -6.86 -24.78
C ASP A 154 53.46 -8.09 -25.49
N PRO A 155 54.49 -7.92 -26.35
CA PRO A 155 55.13 -9.03 -27.07
C PRO A 155 55.80 -10.04 -26.13
N MET A 156 56.20 -9.63 -24.91
CA MET A 156 56.77 -10.54 -23.92
C MET A 156 55.74 -11.54 -23.40
N SER A 157 54.46 -11.15 -23.35
CA SER A 157 53.38 -12.04 -22.97
C SER A 157 53.18 -13.16 -23.99
N ASP A 158 53.32 -12.85 -25.28
CA ASP A 158 53.24 -13.81 -26.38
C ASP A 158 54.45 -14.72 -26.43
N ILE A 159 55.67 -14.18 -26.30
CA ILE A 159 56.90 -14.98 -26.23
C ILE A 159 56.80 -16.01 -25.08
N LYS A 160 56.31 -15.61 -23.90
CA LYS A 160 56.10 -16.53 -22.77
C LYS A 160 55.09 -17.64 -23.08
N LYS A 161 53.98 -17.33 -23.79
CA LYS A 161 53.01 -18.34 -24.24
C LYS A 161 53.65 -19.31 -25.23
N TYR A 162 54.40 -18.81 -26.22
CA TYR A 162 55.08 -19.65 -27.21
C TYR A 162 56.13 -20.56 -26.58
N LEU A 163 56.98 -20.03 -25.69
CA LEU A 163 57.95 -20.84 -24.97
C LEU A 163 57.23 -21.91 -24.15
N LYS A 164 56.15 -21.59 -23.44
CA LYS A 164 55.37 -22.60 -22.71
C LYS A 164 54.82 -23.72 -23.60
N ILE A 165 54.40 -23.40 -24.83
CA ILE A 165 53.94 -24.40 -25.81
C ILE A 165 55.10 -25.24 -26.35
N MET A 166 56.26 -24.64 -26.59
CA MET A 166 57.46 -25.30 -27.12
C MET A 166 58.09 -26.26 -26.09
N HIS A 167 58.15 -25.87 -24.81
CA HIS A 167 58.70 -26.71 -23.74
C HIS A 167 57.79 -27.88 -23.35
N CYS A 168 56.51 -27.89 -23.76
CA CYS A 168 55.60 -29.02 -23.57
C CYS A 168 55.76 -30.12 -24.65
N LYS A 169 56.54 -29.88 -25.71
CA LYS A 169 56.76 -30.84 -26.81
C LYS A 169 58.10 -31.58 -26.72
N SER A 170 59.05 -31.14 -25.91
CA SER A 170 60.31 -31.85 -25.70
C SER A 170 60.27 -32.66 -24.41
N THR A 171 60.25 -33.99 -24.62
CA THR A 171 60.61 -35.07 -23.69
C THR A 171 59.55 -35.56 -22.70
N LYS A 172 58.84 -36.63 -23.10
CA LYS A 172 58.99 -37.87 -22.33
C LYS A 172 60.38 -38.40 -22.67
N ASP A 173 61.30 -38.15 -21.76
CA ASP A 173 62.33 -39.09 -21.29
C ASP A 173 63.20 -38.34 -20.27
N HIS A 174 63.05 -38.72 -18.99
CA HIS A 174 63.95 -38.61 -17.82
C HIS A 174 64.79 -37.30 -17.64
N VAL A 175 64.81 -36.63 -16.48
CA VAL A 175 65.15 -37.11 -15.13
C VAL A 175 64.51 -36.20 -14.07
N GLU A 176 64.08 -36.82 -12.96
CA GLU A 176 63.57 -36.19 -11.74
C GLU A 176 64.56 -35.21 -11.09
N VAL A 177 64.08 -34.04 -10.66
CA VAL A 177 64.39 -33.54 -9.31
C VAL A 177 63.07 -33.09 -8.67
N LYS A 178 62.73 -33.76 -7.57
CA LYS A 178 61.54 -33.54 -6.75
C LYS A 178 61.67 -32.25 -5.95
N THR A 179 60.58 -31.48 -5.87
CA THR A 179 59.95 -31.07 -4.59
C THR A 179 58.46 -30.73 -4.78
N GLU A 180 57.63 -31.65 -4.26
CA GLU A 180 56.31 -31.54 -3.61
C GLU A 180 55.45 -30.29 -3.87
N SER A 181 54.40 -30.39 -4.71
CA SER A 181 52.96 -30.53 -4.39
C SER A 181 52.34 -29.32 -3.63
N VAL A 182 51.26 -28.66 -4.10
CA VAL A 182 49.86 -29.14 -4.03
C VAL A 182 48.90 -28.36 -4.98
N LYS A 183 48.18 -29.13 -5.83
CA LYS A 183 46.77 -29.12 -6.33
C LYS A 183 46.06 -27.80 -6.76
N ARG A 184 45.73 -27.59 -8.07
CA ARG A 184 44.50 -27.94 -8.87
C ARG A 184 43.29 -26.98 -8.61
N LYS A 185 42.43 -26.50 -9.53
CA LYS A 185 41.88 -26.87 -10.88
C LYS A 185 41.49 -25.57 -11.65
N ARG A 186 41.65 -25.34 -12.97
CA ARG A 186 41.04 -25.87 -14.22
C ARG A 186 39.52 -25.65 -14.44
N CYS A 187 39.17 -24.84 -15.46
CA CYS A 187 38.15 -25.03 -16.52
C CYS A 187 38.22 -23.83 -17.51
N ASP A 188 38.54 -24.01 -18.80
CA ASP A 188 37.69 -24.36 -19.96
C ASP A 188 36.98 -23.12 -20.57
N SER A 189 37.43 -22.62 -21.74
CA SER A 189 36.82 -22.83 -23.09
C SER A 189 35.71 -21.78 -23.35
N ASP A 190 35.50 -21.12 -24.50
CA ASP A 190 35.73 -21.45 -25.90
C ASP A 190 35.50 -20.20 -26.80
N SER A 191 36.19 -20.16 -27.94
CA SER A 191 35.86 -19.62 -29.30
C SER A 191 34.82 -18.48 -29.46
N SER A 192 35.22 -17.26 -29.88
CA SER A 192 35.34 -16.74 -31.28
C SER A 192 33.99 -16.49 -32.00
N HIS A 193 33.63 -15.22 -32.18
CA HIS A 193 33.75 -14.39 -33.41
C HIS A 193 32.58 -14.50 -34.39
N SER A 194 31.87 -13.39 -34.65
CA SER A 194 31.72 -12.86 -36.02
C SER A 194 31.20 -11.42 -36.02
N ASN A 195 31.85 -10.60 -36.85
CA ASN A 195 31.64 -9.17 -37.07
C ASN A 195 30.35 -8.85 -37.85
N HIS A 196 29.82 -7.64 -37.70
CA HIS A 196 29.72 -6.67 -38.81
C HIS A 196 29.21 -5.30 -38.33
N GLU A 197 29.96 -4.26 -38.68
CA GLU A 197 29.53 -2.85 -38.70
C GLU A 197 28.38 -2.63 -39.70
N GLU A 198 27.48 -1.68 -39.45
CA GLU A 198 27.61 -0.33 -40.04
C GLU A 198 26.46 0.60 -39.63
N HIS A 199 26.82 1.88 -39.54
CA HIS A 199 25.99 3.03 -39.24
C HIS A 199 25.01 3.36 -40.38
N SER A 200 23.80 3.83 -40.04
CA SER A 200 23.02 4.62 -40.98
C SER A 200 22.07 5.61 -40.29
N MET A 201 22.32 6.90 -40.54
CA MET A 201 21.48 8.03 -40.14
C MET A 201 20.44 8.35 -41.20
N TYR A 202 19.16 8.48 -40.80
CA TYR A 202 18.20 9.32 -41.53
C TYR A 202 17.29 10.10 -40.55
N LYS A 203 17.27 11.42 -40.72
CA LYS A 203 16.35 12.39 -40.13
C LYS A 203 14.97 12.33 -40.83
N LYS A 204 13.87 12.61 -40.12
CA LYS A 204 13.00 13.81 -40.32
C LYS A 204 11.65 13.73 -39.56
N HIS A 205 11.28 14.89 -39.00
CA HIS A 205 9.97 15.57 -38.75
C HIS A 205 8.65 14.80 -38.98
N LYS A 206 7.49 15.10 -38.37
CA LYS A 206 6.84 16.23 -37.66
C LYS A 206 5.54 15.59 -37.09
N ASP A 207 4.86 16.04 -36.04
CA ASP A 207 3.92 17.16 -36.14
C ASP A 207 3.28 17.56 -34.80
N LYS A 208 2.84 18.83 -34.82
CA LYS A 208 2.26 19.60 -33.73
C LYS A 208 0.77 19.31 -33.54
N LYS A 209 0.34 19.62 -32.30
CA LYS A 209 -0.92 20.31 -31.91
C LYS A 209 -2.09 19.39 -31.59
N HIS A 210 -2.58 19.45 -30.34
CA HIS A 210 -3.94 19.91 -30.08
C HIS A 210 -4.06 20.59 -28.70
N LYS A 211 -4.37 21.87 -28.77
CA LYS A 211 -4.69 22.80 -27.68
C LYS A 211 -6.11 22.45 -27.20
N LYS A 212 -6.27 21.85 -26.01
CA LYS A 212 -7.61 21.66 -25.42
C LYS A 212 -8.09 23.00 -24.85
N LYS A 213 -9.13 23.54 -25.47
CA LYS A 213 -9.87 24.71 -24.99
C LYS A 213 -10.57 24.36 -23.68
N HIS A 214 -10.38 25.17 -22.64
CA HIS A 214 -11.25 25.20 -21.48
C HIS A 214 -12.66 25.55 -21.93
N ARG A 215 -13.58 24.59 -21.82
CA ARG A 215 -15.02 24.81 -21.91
C ARG A 215 -15.55 24.80 -20.49
N HIS A 216 -15.78 25.98 -19.94
CA HIS A 216 -16.52 26.14 -18.69
C HIS A 216 -18.01 25.87 -18.95
N SER A 217 -18.68 25.36 -17.91
CA SER A 217 -20.13 25.32 -17.66
C SER A 217 -20.88 23.97 -17.81
N VAL A 218 -21.51 23.60 -16.69
CA VAL A 218 -22.66 22.70 -16.50
C VAL A 218 -22.44 21.17 -16.46
N LYS A 219 -21.48 20.66 -15.68
CA LYS A 219 -21.42 19.21 -15.34
C LYS A 219 -21.14 18.86 -13.86
N GLU A 220 -20.89 19.83 -12.99
CA GLU A 220 -20.52 19.54 -11.59
C GLU A 220 -21.64 18.90 -10.77
N GLU A 221 -22.91 19.26 -10.99
CA GLU A 221 -24.00 18.68 -10.20
C GLU A 221 -24.33 17.22 -10.57
N VAL A 222 -24.08 16.80 -11.81
CA VAL A 222 -24.36 15.41 -12.24
C VAL A 222 -23.18 14.50 -11.91
N SER A 223 -21.93 14.97 -12.06
CA SER A 223 -20.75 14.19 -11.64
C SER A 223 -20.69 14.02 -10.13
N SER A 224 -21.04 15.04 -9.34
CA SER A 224 -21.11 14.94 -7.88
C SER A 224 -22.21 13.99 -7.41
N LYS A 225 -23.40 13.98 -8.03
CA LYS A 225 -24.46 12.99 -7.76
C LYS A 225 -24.00 11.56 -8.07
N ILE A 226 -23.39 11.34 -9.24
CA ILE A 226 -22.82 10.04 -9.62
C ILE A 226 -21.70 9.62 -8.65
N ASN A 227 -20.89 10.56 -8.16
CA ASN A 227 -19.85 10.27 -7.17
C ASN A 227 -20.44 9.93 -5.79
N ILE A 228 -21.51 10.60 -5.35
CA ILE A 228 -22.20 10.27 -4.10
C ILE A 228 -22.89 8.91 -4.18
N GLU A 229 -23.51 8.58 -5.32
CA GLU A 229 -24.14 7.27 -5.54
C GLU A 229 -23.10 6.13 -5.51
N LYS A 230 -21.91 6.35 -6.08
CA LYS A 230 -20.79 5.41 -5.96
C LYS A 230 -20.36 5.19 -4.51
N LEU A 231 -20.23 6.26 -3.73
CA LEU A 231 -19.88 6.17 -2.30
C LEU A 231 -20.97 5.45 -1.48
N ARG A 232 -22.25 5.62 -1.85
CA ARG A 232 -23.37 4.88 -1.24
C ARG A 232 -23.34 3.40 -1.60
N ALA A 233 -23.08 3.07 -2.86
CA ALA A 233 -22.95 1.69 -3.31
C ALA A 233 -21.76 1.00 -2.63
N GLU A 234 -20.61 1.69 -2.52
CA GLU A 234 -19.44 1.19 -1.81
C GLU A 234 -19.74 0.97 -0.30
N ARG A 235 -20.43 1.92 0.34
CA ARG A 235 -20.88 1.76 1.73
C ARG A 235 -21.78 0.54 1.89
N LEU A 236 -22.80 0.39 1.04
CA LEU A 236 -23.71 -0.76 1.07
C LEU A 236 -22.99 -2.09 0.88
N LEU A 237 -22.01 -2.15 -0.02
CA LEU A 237 -21.18 -3.35 -0.22
C LEU A 237 -20.33 -3.65 1.03
N ARG A 238 -19.78 -2.62 1.67
CA ARG A 238 -19.02 -2.77 2.92
C ARG A 238 -19.91 -3.28 4.06
N GLU A 239 -21.07 -2.65 4.27
CA GLU A 239 -22.07 -3.06 5.26
C GLU A 239 -22.56 -4.50 5.01
N GLN A 240 -22.82 -4.87 3.75
CA GLN A 240 -23.18 -6.25 3.39
C GLN A 240 -22.05 -7.23 3.71
N SER A 241 -20.79 -6.88 3.40
CA SER A 241 -19.64 -7.75 3.69
C SER A 241 -19.42 -7.94 5.20
N GLU A 242 -19.62 -6.90 6.00
CA GLU A 242 -19.53 -6.95 7.46
C GLU A 242 -20.70 -7.74 8.03
N LYS A 243 -21.91 -7.55 7.51
CA LYS A 243 -23.09 -8.33 7.88
C LYS A 243 -22.92 -9.82 7.58
N LEU A 244 -22.35 -10.18 6.43
CA LEU A 244 -22.05 -11.57 6.11
C LEU A 244 -20.98 -12.16 7.05
N LYS A 245 -19.97 -11.37 7.43
CA LYS A 245 -18.96 -11.79 8.41
C LYS A 245 -19.58 -12.01 9.79
N THR A 246 -20.43 -11.10 10.27
CA THR A 246 -21.09 -11.24 11.57
C THR A 246 -22.07 -12.39 11.57
N GLU A 247 -22.84 -12.55 10.49
CA GLU A 247 -23.74 -13.69 10.30
C GLU A 247 -22.98 -15.01 10.29
N ALA A 248 -21.84 -15.11 9.58
CA ALA A 248 -21.01 -16.31 9.59
C ALA A 248 -20.43 -16.64 10.98
N LEU A 249 -20.02 -15.62 11.74
CA LEU A 249 -19.60 -15.79 13.13
C LEU A 249 -20.76 -16.26 14.03
N LEU A 250 -21.95 -15.65 13.88
CA LEU A 250 -23.14 -16.04 14.62
C LEU A 250 -23.63 -17.44 14.24
N ALA A 251 -23.57 -17.83 12.97
CA ALA A 251 -23.90 -19.18 12.52
C ALA A 251 -22.96 -20.21 13.14
N LYS A 252 -21.65 -19.90 13.23
CA LYS A 252 -20.66 -20.73 13.93
C LYS A 252 -20.97 -20.86 15.43
N VAL A 253 -21.48 -19.81 16.07
CA VAL A 253 -21.92 -19.84 17.49
C VAL A 253 -23.23 -20.60 17.66
N ARG A 254 -24.16 -20.50 16.70
CA ARG A 254 -25.45 -21.20 16.70
C ARG A 254 -25.34 -22.68 16.30
N GLY A 255 -24.22 -23.10 15.74
CA GLY A 255 -24.04 -24.47 15.22
C GLY A 255 -24.77 -24.72 13.91
N GLU A 256 -25.18 -23.68 13.19
CA GLU A 256 -25.83 -23.81 11.88
C GLU A 256 -24.77 -24.10 10.79
N PRO A 257 -25.03 -25.04 9.86
CA PRO A 257 -24.08 -25.37 8.80
C PRO A 257 -23.92 -24.19 7.85
N LEU A 258 -22.67 -23.74 7.67
CA LEU A 258 -22.34 -22.64 6.77
C LEU A 258 -22.78 -22.98 5.33
N PRO A 259 -23.37 -22.01 4.58
CA PRO A 259 -23.68 -22.21 3.19
C PRO A 259 -22.37 -22.41 2.40
N VAL A 260 -22.18 -23.61 1.88
CA VAL A 260 -21.05 -23.98 1.03
C VAL A 260 -21.08 -23.09 -0.21
N VAL A 261 -20.14 -22.14 -0.27
CA VAL A 261 -19.90 -21.32 -1.45
C VAL A 261 -19.56 -22.27 -2.60
N LYS A 262 -20.43 -22.31 -3.62
CA LYS A 262 -20.16 -23.05 -4.86
C LYS A 262 -18.83 -22.54 -5.43
N PRO A 263 -17.86 -23.41 -5.73
CA PRO A 263 -16.57 -22.98 -6.26
C PRO A 263 -16.78 -22.24 -7.59
N GLU A 264 -16.16 -21.06 -7.72
CA GLU A 264 -16.04 -20.36 -9.00
C GLU A 264 -15.44 -21.30 -10.05
N PRO A 265 -15.87 -21.23 -11.32
CA PRO A 265 -15.27 -22.01 -12.37
C PRO A 265 -13.76 -21.72 -12.43
N PRO A 266 -12.92 -22.75 -12.68
CA PRO A 266 -11.47 -22.60 -12.64
C PRO A 266 -11.04 -21.54 -13.65
N LYS A 267 -10.42 -20.47 -13.14
CA LYS A 267 -9.76 -19.48 -13.99
C LYS A 267 -8.67 -20.22 -14.77
N PRO A 268 -8.55 -20.03 -16.09
CA PRO A 268 -7.54 -20.72 -16.87
C PRO A 268 -6.16 -20.41 -16.28
N ALA A 269 -5.34 -21.43 -16.09
CA ALA A 269 -4.00 -21.32 -15.50
C ALA A 269 -3.09 -20.33 -16.26
N ILE A 270 -3.45 -20.00 -17.50
CA ILE A 270 -2.65 -19.23 -18.44
C ILE A 270 -3.45 -18.01 -18.90
N LYS A 271 -2.97 -16.81 -18.55
CA LYS A 271 -3.57 -15.53 -18.97
C LYS A 271 -3.15 -15.20 -20.40
N GLN A 272 -4.12 -15.04 -21.30
CA GLN A 272 -3.88 -14.60 -22.68
C GLN A 272 -3.40 -13.14 -22.70
N LYS A 273 -2.37 -12.84 -23.48
CA LYS A 273 -1.83 -11.47 -23.63
C LYS A 273 -2.65 -10.60 -24.59
N TYR A 274 -3.40 -11.23 -25.50
CA TYR A 274 -4.16 -10.57 -26.57
C TYR A 274 -5.56 -11.17 -26.68
N ASN A 275 -6.52 -10.36 -27.16
CA ASN A 275 -7.89 -10.80 -27.40
C ASN A 275 -7.94 -11.79 -28.58
N SER A 276 -8.50 -12.99 -28.34
CA SER A 276 -8.58 -14.09 -29.29
C SER A 276 -9.37 -13.78 -30.56
N GLN A 277 -10.27 -12.80 -30.53
CA GLN A 277 -11.04 -12.36 -31.71
C GLN A 277 -10.19 -11.61 -32.74
N PHE A 278 -9.13 -10.94 -32.31
CA PHE A 278 -8.34 -10.05 -33.17
C PHE A 278 -7.00 -10.67 -33.59
N CYS A 279 -6.41 -11.52 -32.76
CA CYS A 279 -5.13 -12.20 -33.05
C CYS A 279 -5.12 -13.64 -32.49
N PRO A 280 -5.82 -14.59 -33.14
CA PRO A 280 -6.01 -15.95 -32.61
C PRO A 280 -4.71 -16.76 -32.52
N GLU A 281 -3.74 -16.54 -33.41
CA GLU A 281 -2.46 -17.25 -33.40
C GLU A 281 -1.59 -16.87 -32.19
N ILE A 282 -1.51 -15.57 -31.89
CA ILE A 282 -0.71 -15.05 -30.77
C ILE A 282 -1.40 -15.34 -29.44
N ALA A 283 -2.74 -15.27 -29.40
CA ALA A 283 -3.52 -15.60 -28.21
C ALA A 283 -3.38 -17.07 -27.78
N ARG A 284 -3.01 -17.97 -28.69
CA ARG A 284 -2.82 -19.42 -28.46
C ARG A 284 -1.39 -19.84 -28.11
N GLN A 285 -0.42 -18.92 -28.09
CA GLN A 285 1.01 -19.26 -27.91
C GLN A 285 1.33 -19.99 -26.60
N ASN A 286 0.47 -19.89 -25.59
CA ASN A 286 0.67 -20.53 -24.29
C ASN A 286 -0.30 -21.69 -24.04
N ALA A 287 -1.19 -22.05 -24.97
CA ALA A 287 -2.05 -23.22 -24.82
C ALA A 287 -1.28 -24.47 -25.26
N GLU A 288 -1.40 -25.57 -24.52
CA GLU A 288 -0.88 -26.87 -24.96
C GLU A 288 -1.39 -27.14 -26.38
N ARG A 289 -0.47 -27.34 -27.33
CA ARG A 289 -0.83 -27.72 -28.70
C ARG A 289 -1.55 -29.06 -28.59
N THR A 290 -2.87 -29.06 -28.77
CA THR A 290 -3.63 -30.30 -28.86
C THR A 290 -2.98 -31.19 -29.93
N PRO A 291 -2.71 -32.47 -29.64
CA PRO A 291 -2.07 -33.35 -30.60
C PRO A 291 -2.96 -33.40 -31.83
N LYS A 292 -2.42 -32.93 -32.97
CA LYS A 292 -3.10 -33.04 -34.26
C LYS A 292 -3.42 -34.51 -34.48
N TYR A 293 -4.71 -34.82 -34.59
CA TYR A 293 -5.18 -36.15 -34.97
C TYR A 293 -4.35 -36.64 -36.15
N SER A 294 -3.55 -37.68 -35.90
CA SER A 294 -2.81 -38.40 -36.92
C SER A 294 -3.82 -38.85 -37.95
N ARG A 295 -3.80 -38.24 -39.15
CA ARG A 295 -4.52 -38.81 -40.28
C ARG A 295 -3.82 -40.11 -40.61
N TYR A 296 -4.46 -41.21 -40.22
CA TYR A 296 -4.06 -42.55 -40.62
C TYR A 296 -3.86 -42.56 -42.13
N LYS A 297 -2.65 -42.97 -42.53
CA LYS A 297 -2.37 -43.44 -43.88
C LYS A 297 -3.28 -44.63 -44.14
N THR A 298 -4.21 -44.51 -45.07
CA THR A 298 -4.71 -45.65 -45.84
C THR A 298 -4.03 -45.61 -47.19
N SER A 299 -3.02 -46.46 -47.31
CA SER A 299 -2.38 -46.88 -48.54
C SER A 299 -3.18 -48.02 -49.19
N PHE A 300 -3.19 -48.00 -50.53
CA PHE A 300 -3.82 -48.90 -51.50
C PHE A 300 -5.29 -48.63 -51.83
#